data_AF-A0A521DP34-F1
#
_entry.id   AF-A0A521DP34-F1
#
_cell.length_a   1.000
_cell.length_b   1.000
_cell.length_c   1.000
_cell.angle_alpha   90.00
_cell.angle_beta   90.00
_cell.angle_gamma   90.00
#
_symmetry.space_group_name_H-M   'P 1'
#
loop_
_entity.id
_entity.type
_entity.pdbx_description
1 polymer ?
#
loop_
_entity_poly.entity_id
_entity_poly.type
_entity_poly.pdbx_seq_one_letter_code
_entity_poly.pdbx_strand_id
1 'polypeptide(L)'
;MEGLLIAYDFKFTLVVKKRNGRTFQRHLAAGIGRDFNGALWDVYFKLKKRKCEILKVNRVEPIRIAFAFKGSESLRLKLADYPPALPEDLEDALKYLPKK
;
A
#
# COMPACT_ATOMS: atom_id res chain seq x y z
N MET A 1 23.77 -14.91 1.64
CA MET A 1 22.95 -15.03 0.41
C MET A 1 22.34 -13.67 0.14
N GLU A 2 22.71 -13.02 -0.96
CA GLU A 2 22.07 -11.76 -1.35
C GLU A 2 20.68 -12.06 -1.91
N GLY A 3 19.65 -11.83 -1.09
CA GLY A 3 18.26 -12.07 -1.47
C GLY A 3 17.76 -11.04 -2.48
N LEU A 4 16.90 -11.48 -3.39
CA LEU A 4 16.15 -10.59 -4.27
C LEU A 4 15.19 -9.74 -3.43
N LEU A 5 15.34 -8.42 -3.50
CA LEU A 5 14.46 -7.46 -2.83
C LEU A 5 13.61 -6.77 -3.89
N ILE A 6 12.29 -6.86 -3.77
CA ILE A 6 11.34 -6.19 -4.67
C ILE A 6 10.42 -5.31 -3.83
N ALA A 7 10.20 -4.08 -4.29
CA ALA A 7 9.14 -3.21 -3.80
C ALA A 7 8.20 -2.86 -4.94
N TYR A 8 6.93 -2.70 -4.61
CA TYR A 8 5.84 -2.51 -5.55
C TYR A 8 5.14 -1.18 -5.27
N ASP A 9 4.66 -0.55 -6.35
CA ASP A 9 3.67 0.52 -6.28
C ASP A 9 2.27 -0.11 -6.21
N PHE A 10 1.55 0.13 -5.13
CA PHE A 10 0.17 -0.30 -4.94
C PHE A 10 -0.78 0.89 -5.07
N LYS A 11 -1.90 0.66 -5.75
CA LYS A 11 -3.03 1.59 -5.79
C LYS A 11 -4.12 1.12 -4.85
N PHE A 12 -4.47 1.99 -3.92
CA PHE A 12 -5.53 1.77 -2.95
C PHE A 12 -6.76 2.60 -3.33
N THR A 13 -7.92 1.94 -3.29
CA THR A 13 -9.22 2.60 -3.25
C THR A 13 -9.77 2.48 -1.84
N LEU A 14 -9.88 3.59 -1.13
CA LEU A 14 -10.19 3.65 0.30
C LEU A 14 -11.48 4.41 0.56
N VAL A 15 -12.13 4.07 1.68
CA VAL A 15 -13.05 4.99 2.35
C VAL A 15 -12.25 5.77 3.39
N VAL A 16 -12.30 7.10 3.34
CA VAL A 16 -11.56 7.95 4.28
C VAL A 16 -12.45 9.02 4.91
N LYS A 17 -12.21 9.33 6.18
CA LYS A 17 -12.80 10.48 6.88
C LYS A 17 -11.79 11.63 6.91
N LYS A 18 -12.18 12.80 6.42
CA LYS A 18 -11.33 14.00 6.45
C LYS A 18 -11.51 14.77 7.77
N ARG A 19 -10.58 15.69 8.04
CA ARG A 19 -10.63 16.61 9.21
C ARG A 19 -11.97 17.32 9.39
N ASN A 20 -12.66 17.67 8.30
CA ASN A 20 -13.96 18.35 8.34
C ASN A 20 -15.15 17.42 8.61
N GLY A 21 -14.91 16.16 8.98
CA GLY A 21 -15.95 15.17 9.25
C GLY A 21 -16.54 14.52 8.01
N ARG A 22 -16.26 15.01 6.79
CA ARG A 22 -16.77 14.41 5.56
C ARG A 22 -16.10 13.06 5.26
N THR A 23 -16.92 12.08 4.96
CA THR A 23 -16.48 10.75 4.49
C THR A 23 -16.46 10.71 2.97
N PHE A 24 -15.35 10.25 2.41
CA PHE A 24 -15.18 10.01 0.98
C PHE A 24 -15.18 8.51 0.76
N GLN A 25 -16.20 8.01 0.07
CA GLN A 25 -16.38 6.57 -0.19
C GLN A 25 -15.38 6.00 -1.19
N ARG A 26 -14.77 6.86 -2.01
CA ARG A 26 -13.80 6.47 -3.04
C ARG A 26 -12.63 7.45 -3.07
N HIS A 27 -11.65 7.21 -2.21
CA HIS A 27 -10.39 7.94 -2.17
C HIS A 27 -9.28 7.10 -2.78
N LEU A 28 -8.60 7.63 -3.80
CA LEU A 28 -7.46 6.97 -4.43
C LEU A 28 -6.17 7.39 -3.75
N ALA A 29 -5.35 6.42 -3.35
CA ALA A 29 -4.03 6.64 -2.79
C ALA A 29 -3.02 5.66 -3.38
N ALA A 30 -1.76 6.09 -3.47
CA ALA A 30 -0.64 5.24 -3.90
C ALA A 30 0.30 4.99 -2.72
N GLY A 31 0.63 3.72 -2.50
CA GLY A 31 1.54 3.25 -1.46
C GLY A 31 2.68 2.44 -2.05
N ILE A 32 3.87 2.56 -1.47
CA ILE A 32 5.03 1.74 -1.85
C ILE A 32 5.33 0.76 -0.73
N GLY A 33 5.52 -0.51 -1.07
CA GLY A 33 5.85 -1.54 -0.10
C GLY A 33 6.37 -2.82 -0.74
N ARG A 34 7.08 -3.63 0.04
CA ARG A 34 7.45 -5.00 -0.37
C ARG A 34 6.24 -5.93 -0.42
N ASP A 35 5.24 -5.60 0.38
CA ASP A 35 3.97 -6.30 0.48
C ASP A 35 2.84 -5.28 0.69
N PHE A 36 1.62 -5.80 0.76
CA PHE A 36 0.42 -5.03 1.02
C PHE A 36 0.50 -4.21 2.32
N ASN A 37 0.99 -4.79 3.41
CA ASN A 37 1.01 -4.15 4.73
C ASN A 37 1.98 -2.96 4.75
N GLY A 38 3.18 -3.13 4.19
CA GLY A 38 4.14 -2.05 4.04
C GLY A 38 3.58 -0.89 3.22
N ALA A 39 2.90 -1.19 2.12
CA ALA A 39 2.27 -0.18 1.28
C ALA A 39 1.08 0.51 1.98
N LEU A 40 0.30 -0.24 2.77
CA LEU A 40 -0.79 0.30 3.57
C LEU A 40 -0.27 1.25 4.65
N TRP A 41 0.85 0.93 5.29
CA TRP A 41 1.53 1.81 6.25
C TRP A 41 2.00 3.10 5.61
N ASP A 42 2.61 3.04 4.42
CA ASP A 42 3.01 4.23 3.66
C ASP A 42 1.78 5.13 3.36
N VAL A 43 0.67 4.53 2.89
CA VAL A 43 -0.58 5.26 2.65
C VAL A 43 -1.13 5.85 3.95
N TYR A 44 -1.12 5.10 5.05
CA TYR A 44 -1.55 5.58 6.37
C TYR A 44 -0.77 6.84 6.77
N PHE A 45 0.56 6.84 6.70
CA PHE A 45 1.35 8.01 7.08
C PHE A 45 1.11 9.21 6.14
N LYS A 46 0.94 8.97 4.84
CA LYS A 46 0.57 10.01 3.86
C LYS A 46 -0.79 10.65 4.21
N LEU A 47 -1.79 9.85 4.57
CA LEU A 47 -3.12 10.33 4.94
C LEU A 47 -3.15 10.98 6.32
N LYS A 48 -2.39 10.46 7.28
CA LYS A 48 -2.23 11.03 8.63
C LYS A 48 -1.71 12.45 8.58
N LYS A 49 -0.69 12.73 7.74
CA LYS A 49 -0.19 14.10 7.49
C LYS A 49 -1.29 15.05 6.99
N ARG A 50 -2.24 14.53 6.22
CA ARG A 50 -3.41 15.25 5.70
C ARG A 50 -4.61 15.25 6.65
N LYS A 51 -4.45 14.76 7.88
CA LYS A 51 -5.52 14.63 8.88
C LYS A 51 -6.72 13.85 8.32
N CYS A 52 -6.42 12.81 7.53
CA CYS A 52 -7.39 11.86 7.00
C CYS A 52 -7.24 10.52 7.72
N GLU A 53 -8.36 9.89 8.03
CA GLU A 53 -8.45 8.57 8.67
C GLU A 53 -8.94 7.55 7.64
N ILE A 54 -8.31 6.37 7.59
CA ILE A 54 -8.76 5.26 6.75
C ILE A 54 -9.86 4.52 7.50
N LEU A 55 -11.04 4.45 6.91
CA LEU A 55 -12.18 3.71 7.47
C LEU A 55 -12.26 2.29 6.89
N LYS A 56 -11.96 2.13 5.60
CA LYS A 56 -12.05 0.85 4.89
C LYS A 56 -11.14 0.84 3.67
N VAL A 57 -10.61 -0.33 3.32
CA VAL A 57 -9.96 -0.61 2.03
C VAL A 57 -10.99 -1.30 1.13
N ASN A 58 -11.42 -0.65 0.05
CA ASN A 58 -12.37 -1.25 -0.89
C ASN A 58 -11.66 -2.14 -1.92
N ARG A 59 -10.47 -1.71 -2.38
CA ARG A 59 -9.68 -2.43 -3.37
C ARG A 59 -8.22 -2.04 -3.24
N VAL A 60 -7.34 -3.01 -3.50
CA VAL A 60 -5.91 -2.79 -3.70
C VAL A 60 -5.47 -3.51 -4.97
N GLU A 61 -4.56 -2.89 -5.72
CA GLU A 61 -3.94 -3.51 -6.89
C GLU A 61 -2.47 -3.11 -6.97
N PRO A 62 -1.52 -4.05 -7.13
CA PRO A 62 -0.16 -3.71 -7.52
C PRO A 62 -0.18 -3.21 -8.97
N ILE A 63 0.44 -2.06 -9.23
CA ILE A 63 0.48 -1.44 -10.55
C ILE A 63 1.76 -1.81 -11.28
N ARG A 64 2.89 -1.74 -10.58
CA ARG A 64 4.23 -2.00 -11.12
C ARG A 64 5.22 -2.32 -10.00
N ILE A 65 6.37 -2.84 -10.40
CA ILE A 65 7.55 -2.89 -9.55
C ILE A 65 8.12 -1.47 -9.46
N ALA A 66 8.22 -0.94 -8.24
CA ALA A 66 8.79 0.37 -7.97
C ALA A 66 10.33 0.31 -8.07
N PHE A 67 10.92 -0.74 -7.49
CA PHE A 67 12.34 -1.06 -7.62
C PHE A 67 12.59 -2.53 -7.27
N ALA A 68 13.64 -3.10 -7.85
CA ALA A 68 14.14 -4.42 -7.49
C ALA A 68 15.66 -4.39 -7.39
N PHE A 69 16.20 -5.04 -6.36
CA PHE A 69 17.63 -5.16 -6.12
C PHE A 69 18.03 -6.61 -5.87
N LYS A 70 19.21 -7.00 -6.35
CA LYS A 70 19.89 -8.23 -5.97
C LYS A 70 21.28 -7.83 -5.49
N GLY A 71 21.46 -7.79 -4.16
CA GLY A 71 22.65 -7.16 -3.57
C GLY A 71 22.68 -5.67 -3.88
N SER A 72 23.75 -5.21 -4.54
CA SER A 72 23.92 -3.81 -5.00
C SER A 72 23.40 -3.56 -6.42
N GLU A 73 23.00 -4.60 -7.16
CA GLU A 73 22.57 -4.47 -8.55
C GLU A 73 21.07 -4.15 -8.64
N SER A 74 20.72 -3.13 -9.44
CA SER A 74 19.34 -2.80 -9.76
C SER A 74 18.83 -3.64 -10.91
N LEU A 75 17.67 -4.28 -10.73
CA LEU A 75 17.06 -5.16 -11.72
C LEU A 75 15.82 -4.51 -12.33
N ARG A 76 15.65 -4.68 -13.64
CA ARG A 76 14.40 -4.32 -14.35
C ARG A 76 13.53 -5.56 -14.50
N LEU A 77 12.62 -5.74 -13.55
CA LEU A 77 11.66 -6.85 -13.53
C LEU A 77 10.27 -6.37 -13.96
N LYS A 78 9.45 -7.28 -14.50
CA LYS A 78 8.04 -7.01 -14.76
C LYS A 78 7.18 -7.56 -13.63
N LEU A 79 6.09 -6.85 -13.34
CA LEU A 79 5.14 -7.26 -12.29
C LEU A 79 4.51 -8.62 -12.57
N ALA A 80 4.27 -8.96 -13.85
CA ALA A 80 3.65 -10.22 -14.25
C ALA A 80 4.51 -11.44 -13.86
N ASP A 81 5.83 -11.27 -13.82
CA ASP A 81 6.78 -12.34 -13.50
C ASP A 81 6.95 -12.49 -11.97
N TYR A 82 6.70 -11.41 -11.21
CA TYR A 82 6.85 -11.35 -9.77
C TYR A 82 5.67 -10.60 -9.12
N PRO A 83 4.44 -11.15 -9.14
CA PRO A 83 3.31 -10.50 -8.50
C PRO A 83 3.44 -10.58 -6.97
N PRO A 84 3.17 -9.51 -6.20
CA PRO A 84 3.11 -9.60 -4.76
C PRO A 84 1.88 -10.39 -4.33
N ALA A 85 2.00 -11.12 -3.22
CA ALA A 85 0.84 -11.70 -2.56
C ALA A 85 -0.07 -10.59 -2.00
N LEU A 86 -1.37 -10.71 -2.24
CA LEU A 86 -2.39 -9.87 -1.64
C LEU A 86 -3.15 -10.69 -0.59
N PRO A 87 -3.48 -10.10 0.57
CA PRO A 87 -4.33 -10.79 1.54
C PRO A 87 -5.76 -10.94 1.01
N GLU A 88 -6.44 -12.01 1.40
CA GLU A 88 -7.85 -12.25 1.07
C GLU A 88 -8.78 -11.28 1.80
N ASP A 89 -8.47 -11.02 3.08
CA ASP A 89 -9.16 -10.03 3.91
C ASP A 89 -8.33 -8.74 4.01
N LEU A 90 -8.75 -7.71 3.28
CA LEU A 90 -8.10 -6.39 3.27
C LEU A 90 -8.38 -5.59 4.56
N GLU A 91 -9.41 -5.96 5.33
CA GLU A 91 -9.80 -5.25 6.55
C GLU A 91 -9.01 -5.72 7.77
N ASP A 92 -8.53 -6.97 7.79
CA ASP A 92 -7.73 -7.49 8.89
C ASP A 92 -6.47 -6.63 9.15
N ALA A 93 -5.81 -6.20 8.07
CA ALA A 93 -4.64 -5.34 8.17
C ALA A 93 -4.91 -3.96 8.80
N LEU A 94 -6.14 -3.46 8.72
CA LEU A 94 -6.52 -2.20 9.36
C LEU A 94 -6.54 -2.30 10.88
N LYS A 95 -6.67 -3.51 11.45
CA LYS A 95 -6.66 -3.73 12.91
C LYS A 95 -5.32 -3.36 13.53
N TYR A 96 -4.23 -3.49 12.76
CA TYR A 96 -2.87 -3.19 13.20
C TYR A 96 -2.47 -1.73 12.99
N LEU A 97 -3.31 -0.93 12.31
CA LEU A 97 -3.07 0.50 12.19
C LEU A 97 -3.51 1.22 13.48
N PRO A 98 -2.72 2.18 13.99
CA PRO A 98 -3.10 2.94 15.17
C PRO A 98 -4.40 3.68 14.93
N LYS A 99 -5.43 3.29 15.68
CA LYS A 99 -6.70 4.01 15.77
C LYS A 99 -6.48 5.27 16.60
N LYS A 100 -7.17 6.33 16.19
CA LYS A 100 -7.02 7.66 16.76
C LYS A 100 -7.69 7.76 18.13
#